data_AF-A0A7S2P6C9-F1
#
_entry.id   AF-A0A7S2P6C9-F1
#
_cell.length_a   1.000
_cell.length_b   1.000
_cell.length_c   1.000
_cell.angle_alpha   90.00
_cell.angle_beta   90.00
_cell.angle_gamma   90.00
#
_symmetry.space_group_name_H-M   'P 1'
#
loop_
_entity.id
_entity.type
_entity.pdbx_description
1 polymer ?
#
loop_
_entity_poly.entity_id
_entity_poly.type
_entity_poly.pdbx_seq_one_letter_code
_entity_poly.pdbx_strand_id
1 'polypeptide(L)'
;MSDLAFENGTEAASLLMDPTTNMVEYGDCSNASANRVLWLYPDASGDPITPAFLVADGECRRMEALFEEADCVHFFRLPGAPNVTKVLELMPLASIVHAVIGGHGEDSTVDQGFLLMSIAKSGFVTQAVGAPDTTMMLNVLRTRLAPNATIFLDSCYGGVNGMSKMVSEIMPEHWVFGGVVSLTSDIKTSDVPFGGGEDGPVRVVTENAPNGVLDFHEALNGDYTAMRSGQAIEPDPSGSSAEVAVTDAYMGERLLGFYGGQNRGPVTQWLKPSNNSQVIRTGVRVRVVEELLAYKFEFYSDGLETFPTPMPAGMNGTVVFMMNVGKVVNSGSAVIVFDLPASWTKSYDGGLSTGPLVVAADTFKNLEVVPPLASPAAWETPPAPPAMPPPPQVETPPAPDALSPPTPPQTEVFPPPMPPQTEVFPPPMPPQ
;
A
#
# COMPACT_ATOMS: atom_id res chain seq x y z
N MET A 1 32.58 25.52 -9.30
CA MET A 1 31.13 25.77 -9.29
C MET A 1 30.98 27.19 -8.76
N SER A 2 30.29 28.06 -9.46
CA SER A 2 29.97 29.39 -8.92
C SER A 2 28.89 29.20 -7.88
N ASP A 3 29.14 29.65 -6.66
CA ASP A 3 28.11 29.74 -5.63
C ASP A 3 26.93 30.50 -6.23
N LEU A 4 25.75 29.87 -6.29
CA LEU A 4 24.49 30.58 -6.47
C LEU A 4 24.25 31.34 -5.15
N ALA A 5 24.98 32.42 -4.95
CA ALA A 5 24.79 33.32 -3.83
C ALA A 5 23.61 34.23 -4.19
N PHE A 6 22.42 33.87 -3.70
CA PHE A 6 21.23 34.72 -3.82
C PHE A 6 21.40 35.95 -2.92
N GLU A 7 20.95 37.12 -3.38
CA GLU A 7 21.04 38.36 -2.60
C GLU A 7 20.07 38.36 -1.40
N ASN A 8 18.97 37.60 -1.50
CA ASN A 8 17.98 37.43 -0.44
C ASN A 8 17.09 36.19 -0.66
N GLY A 9 16.25 35.87 0.33
CA GLY A 9 15.35 34.71 0.27
C GLY A 9 14.27 34.78 -0.83
N THR A 10 13.89 35.97 -1.31
CA THR A 10 12.92 36.11 -2.41
C THR A 10 13.53 35.71 -3.74
N GLU A 11 14.79 36.05 -3.99
CA GLU A 11 15.51 35.61 -5.19
C GLU A 11 15.74 34.09 -5.18
N ALA A 12 16.12 33.54 -4.02
CA ALA A 12 16.21 32.09 -3.82
C ALA A 12 14.87 31.40 -4.10
N ALA A 13 13.79 31.87 -3.50
CA ALA A 13 12.45 31.31 -3.73
C ALA A 13 12.01 31.41 -5.20
N SER A 14 12.34 32.50 -5.89
CA SER A 14 12.00 32.69 -7.30
C SER A 14 12.74 31.70 -8.22
N LEU A 15 13.99 31.36 -7.90
CA LEU A 15 14.75 30.33 -8.62
C LEU A 15 14.24 28.91 -8.33
N LEU A 16 13.69 28.67 -7.14
CA LEU A 16 13.01 27.40 -6.83
C LEU A 16 11.66 27.24 -7.57
N MET A 17 11.05 28.35 -8.02
CA MET A 17 9.87 28.36 -8.91
C MET A 17 10.25 28.22 -10.40
N ASP A 18 11.52 28.36 -10.76
CA ASP A 18 11.96 28.26 -12.16
C ASP A 18 11.89 26.80 -12.62
N PRO A 19 11.07 26.48 -13.65
CA PRO A 19 10.97 25.13 -14.16
C PRO A 19 12.27 24.62 -14.79
N THR A 20 13.27 25.47 -15.00
CA THR A 20 14.59 25.11 -15.52
C THR A 20 15.65 24.88 -14.45
N THR A 21 15.32 25.11 -13.17
CA THR A 21 16.20 24.76 -12.05
C THR A 21 16.29 23.25 -11.92
N ASN A 22 17.42 22.70 -12.35
CA ASN A 22 17.62 21.26 -12.44
C ASN A 22 18.35 20.64 -11.24
N MET A 23 18.89 21.47 -10.35
CA MET A 23 19.63 21.02 -9.19
C MET A 23 19.50 22.01 -8.05
N VAL A 24 19.22 21.50 -6.86
CA VAL A 24 19.30 22.23 -5.60
C VAL A 24 20.07 21.37 -4.60
N GLU A 25 21.03 22.00 -3.91
CA GLU A 25 21.73 21.40 -2.78
C GLU A 25 21.52 22.30 -1.57
N TYR A 26 21.15 21.70 -0.44
CA TYR A 26 20.89 22.40 0.81
C TYR A 26 21.53 21.65 1.97
N GLY A 27 22.16 22.39 2.90
CA GLY A 27 22.88 21.81 4.05
C GLY A 27 24.35 21.50 3.78
N ASP A 28 24.98 20.68 4.64
CA ASP A 28 26.38 20.29 4.54
C ASP A 28 26.57 19.03 3.69
N CYS A 29 26.38 19.17 2.38
CA CYS A 29 26.55 18.08 1.42
C CYS A 29 28.01 17.67 1.19
N SER A 30 28.96 18.49 1.64
CA SER A 30 30.40 18.25 1.53
C SER A 30 30.91 17.23 2.54
N ASN A 31 30.24 17.11 3.68
CA ASN A 31 30.60 16.17 4.72
C ASN A 31 30.23 14.73 4.32
N ALA A 32 31.22 13.85 4.24
CA ALA A 32 31.01 12.46 3.87
C ALA A 32 30.03 11.71 4.80
N SER A 33 29.95 12.09 6.09
CA SER A 33 29.06 11.46 7.06
C SER A 33 27.66 12.07 7.13
N ALA A 34 27.34 13.07 6.30
CA ALA A 34 26.03 13.71 6.29
C ALA A 34 24.93 12.70 5.95
N ASN A 35 23.84 12.71 6.72
CA ASN A 35 22.59 12.05 6.35
C ASN A 35 21.97 12.76 5.15
N ARG A 36 21.91 12.06 4.01
CA ARG A 36 21.43 12.64 2.75
C ARG A 36 19.99 12.25 2.47
N VAL A 37 19.18 13.25 2.13
CA VAL A 37 17.87 13.06 1.49
C VAL A 37 18.04 13.36 0.01
N LEU A 38 17.59 12.45 -0.85
CA LEU A 38 17.67 12.59 -2.30
C LEU A 38 16.27 12.71 -2.91
N TRP A 39 16.06 13.71 -3.75
CA TRP A 39 14.89 13.86 -4.59
C TRP A 39 15.27 13.80 -6.06
N LEU A 40 14.55 12.97 -6.81
CA LEU A 40 14.74 12.74 -8.23
C LEU A 40 13.42 12.95 -8.96
N TYR A 41 13.34 14.01 -9.75
CA TYR A 41 12.12 14.41 -10.46
C TYR A 41 12.34 14.56 -11.96
N PRO A 42 11.23 14.65 -12.73
CA PRO A 42 11.28 14.91 -14.17
C PRO A 42 11.95 16.25 -14.47
N ASP A 43 12.58 16.34 -15.64
CA ASP A 43 13.02 17.63 -16.17
C ASP A 43 11.82 18.55 -16.50
N ALA A 44 12.10 19.80 -16.87
CA ALA A 44 11.09 20.79 -17.25
C ALA A 44 10.08 20.28 -18.28
N SER A 45 10.54 19.46 -19.23
CA SER A 45 9.69 18.96 -20.32
C SER A 45 8.83 17.78 -19.91
N GLY A 46 9.27 17.00 -18.91
CA GLY A 46 8.52 15.91 -18.31
C GLY A 46 7.36 16.37 -17.43
N ASP A 47 7.24 17.68 -17.18
CA ASP A 47 6.21 18.28 -16.33
C ASP A 47 5.56 19.55 -16.95
N PRO A 48 5.00 19.48 -18.18
CA PRO A 48 4.73 20.68 -18.99
C PRO A 48 3.34 21.32 -18.79
N ILE A 49 2.37 20.60 -18.23
CA ILE A 49 0.94 21.02 -18.21
C ILE A 49 0.57 21.67 -16.88
N THR A 50 0.95 21.04 -15.78
CA THR A 50 0.82 21.52 -14.42
C THR A 50 2.15 21.23 -13.78
N PRO A 51 2.91 22.24 -13.35
CA PRO A 51 4.29 22.03 -12.93
C PRO A 51 4.27 21.42 -11.52
N ALA A 52 3.89 20.15 -11.48
CA ALA A 52 3.65 19.35 -10.29
C ALA A 52 4.96 19.09 -9.55
N PHE A 53 6.09 19.16 -10.27
CA PHE A 53 7.43 18.85 -9.84
C PHE A 53 8.36 20.08 -9.68
N LEU A 54 7.80 21.21 -9.23
CA LEU A 54 8.55 22.42 -8.83
C LEU A 54 8.77 22.53 -7.33
N VAL A 55 10.03 22.80 -6.96
CA VAL A 55 10.50 22.93 -5.58
C VAL A 55 9.74 23.98 -4.77
N ALA A 56 9.23 25.06 -5.36
CA ALA A 56 8.68 26.21 -4.63
C ALA A 56 7.16 26.28 -4.43
N ASP A 57 6.38 25.36 -4.99
CA ASP A 57 4.91 25.39 -4.91
C ASP A 57 4.37 24.27 -4.00
N GLY A 58 3.49 23.40 -4.54
CA GLY A 58 2.93 22.27 -3.78
C GLY A 58 4.00 21.35 -3.20
N GLU A 59 5.21 21.35 -3.77
CA GLU A 59 6.34 20.56 -3.28
C GLU A 59 7.10 21.21 -2.14
N CYS A 60 7.15 22.53 -2.05
CA CYS A 60 7.73 23.19 -0.89
C CYS A 60 7.02 22.67 0.37
N ARG A 61 5.68 22.54 0.32
CA ARG A 61 4.88 21.92 1.40
C ARG A 61 5.13 20.42 1.56
N ARG A 62 5.29 19.66 0.46
CA ARG A 62 5.62 18.22 0.52
C ARG A 62 7.03 17.94 1.04
N MET A 63 7.96 18.86 0.83
CA MET A 63 9.37 18.77 1.23
C MET A 63 9.62 19.39 2.62
N GLU A 64 8.75 20.29 3.09
CA GLU A 64 8.87 21.02 4.37
C GLU A 64 9.13 20.07 5.55
N ALA A 65 8.43 18.93 5.62
CA ALA A 65 8.59 17.95 6.68
C ALA A 65 9.93 17.18 6.63
N LEU A 66 10.62 17.19 5.49
CA LEU A 66 11.82 16.39 5.24
C LEU A 66 13.13 17.19 5.44
N PHE A 67 13.05 18.52 5.47
CA PHE A 67 14.22 19.37 5.73
C PHE A 67 14.67 19.37 7.19
N GLU A 68 13.81 19.01 8.14
CA GLU A 68 14.15 19.02 9.56
C GLU A 68 15.07 17.86 9.99
N GLU A 69 15.21 16.84 9.15
CA GLU A 69 15.85 15.56 9.50
C GLU A 69 17.15 15.26 8.71
N ALA A 70 17.54 16.12 7.77
CA ALA A 70 18.67 15.88 6.87
C ALA A 70 19.84 16.83 7.14
N ASP A 71 21.06 16.30 7.16
CA ASP A 71 22.27 17.14 7.14
C ASP A 71 22.50 17.74 5.74
N CYS A 72 22.04 17.04 4.71
CA CYS A 72 22.13 17.44 3.32
C CYS A 72 20.89 16.98 2.54
N VAL A 73 20.33 17.88 1.75
CA VAL A 73 19.29 17.58 0.77
C VAL A 73 19.84 17.81 -0.63
N HIS A 74 19.74 16.79 -1.46
CA HIS A 74 19.98 16.90 -2.88
C HIS A 74 18.65 16.77 -3.63
N PHE A 75 18.39 17.70 -4.52
CA PHE A 75 17.24 17.68 -5.41
C PHE A 75 17.72 17.79 -6.84
N PHE A 76 17.26 16.88 -7.70
CA PHE A 76 17.61 16.88 -9.12
C PHE A 76 16.38 16.70 -10.00
N ARG A 77 16.35 17.46 -11.09
CA ARG A 77 15.40 17.28 -12.19
C ARG A 77 16.14 16.81 -13.43
N LEU A 78 15.86 15.58 -13.85
CA LEU A 78 16.69 14.86 -14.80
C LEU A 78 15.83 14.20 -15.88
N PRO A 79 16.31 14.13 -17.13
CA PRO A 79 15.50 13.68 -18.25
C PRO A 79 15.21 12.16 -18.25
N GLY A 80 15.90 11.36 -17.44
CA GLY A 80 15.69 9.92 -17.40
C GLY A 80 16.77 9.14 -16.63
N ALA A 81 16.58 7.82 -16.55
CA ALA A 81 17.40 6.91 -15.75
C ALA A 81 18.92 7.01 -16.01
N PRO A 82 19.43 7.12 -17.26
CA PRO A 82 20.87 7.25 -17.49
C PRO A 82 21.50 8.50 -16.85
N ASN A 83 20.76 9.59 -16.75
CA ASN A 83 21.22 10.82 -16.09
C ASN A 83 21.18 10.68 -14.58
N VAL A 84 20.11 10.07 -14.05
CA VAL A 84 19.99 9.74 -12.62
C VAL A 84 21.15 8.84 -12.18
N THR A 85 21.48 7.80 -12.94
CA THR A 85 22.62 6.91 -12.68
C THR A 85 23.92 7.68 -12.51
N LYS A 86 24.22 8.62 -13.42
CA LYS A 86 25.43 9.44 -13.33
C LYS A 86 25.47 10.30 -12.07
N VAL A 87 24.34 10.86 -11.64
CA VAL A 87 24.26 11.64 -10.41
C VAL A 87 24.44 10.76 -9.18
N LEU A 88 23.78 9.60 -9.14
CA LEU A 88 23.95 8.62 -8.06
C LEU A 88 25.40 8.13 -7.94
N GLU A 89 26.11 7.98 -9.06
CA GLU A 89 27.51 7.57 -9.07
C GLU A 89 28.43 8.57 -8.35
N LEU A 90 28.06 9.86 -8.32
CA LEU A 90 28.78 10.91 -7.60
C LEU A 90 28.51 10.93 -6.09
N MET A 91 27.45 10.26 -5.64
CA MET A 91 27.09 10.21 -4.23
C MET A 91 27.91 9.16 -3.46
N PRO A 92 28.27 9.42 -2.19
CA PRO A 92 28.93 8.43 -1.35
C PRO A 92 28.09 7.17 -1.15
N LEU A 93 28.76 6.02 -1.02
CA LEU A 93 28.11 4.76 -0.66
C LEU A 93 27.38 4.87 0.67
N ALA A 94 26.24 4.19 0.79
CA ALA A 94 25.47 4.06 2.03
C ALA A 94 25.20 5.39 2.78
N SER A 95 24.92 6.47 2.05
CA SER A 95 24.77 7.83 2.61
C SER A 95 23.35 8.38 2.51
N ILE A 96 22.50 7.81 1.64
CA ILE A 96 21.14 8.27 1.42
C ILE A 96 20.21 7.61 2.42
N VAL A 97 19.62 8.38 3.34
CA VAL A 97 18.70 7.89 4.39
C VAL A 97 17.23 7.93 3.93
N HIS A 98 16.92 8.78 2.97
CA HIS A 98 15.61 8.86 2.33
C HIS A 98 15.75 9.20 0.85
N ALA A 99 15.07 8.45 -0.02
CA ALA A 99 15.08 8.70 -1.46
C ALA A 99 13.66 8.87 -1.98
N VAL A 100 13.40 9.97 -2.68
CA VAL A 100 12.16 10.24 -3.38
C VAL A 100 12.40 10.15 -4.88
N ILE A 101 11.59 9.35 -5.56
CA ILE A 101 11.57 9.25 -7.02
C ILE A 101 10.18 9.65 -7.47
N GLY A 102 10.06 10.77 -8.15
CA GLY A 102 8.78 11.26 -8.64
C GLY A 102 8.69 11.39 -10.14
N GLY A 103 7.44 11.55 -10.59
CA GLY A 103 7.09 11.79 -11.98
C GLY A 103 5.62 11.48 -12.26
N HIS A 104 5.11 11.97 -13.38
CA HIS A 104 3.76 11.62 -13.83
C HIS A 104 3.72 10.12 -14.12
N GLY A 105 3.01 9.37 -13.28
CA GLY A 105 2.95 7.92 -13.34
C GLY A 105 1.67 7.42 -13.96
N GLU A 106 1.75 6.27 -14.59
CA GLU A 106 0.60 5.52 -15.10
C GLU A 106 0.87 4.03 -14.95
N ASP A 107 -0.16 3.26 -14.59
CA ASP A 107 -0.13 1.81 -14.63
C ASP A 107 -0.79 1.32 -15.91
N SER A 108 0.01 0.71 -16.78
CA SER A 108 -0.49 0.17 -18.05
C SER A 108 -1.24 -1.15 -17.87
N THR A 109 -0.85 -1.96 -16.86
CA THR A 109 -1.49 -3.22 -16.43
C THR A 109 -1.06 -3.58 -15.00
N VAL A 110 -1.65 -4.63 -14.40
CA VAL A 110 -1.21 -5.14 -13.08
C VAL A 110 0.28 -5.49 -13.09
N ASP A 111 1.01 -4.98 -12.10
CA ASP A 111 2.47 -5.15 -11.93
C ASP A 111 3.32 -4.55 -13.07
N GLN A 112 2.74 -3.67 -13.89
CA GLN A 112 3.47 -2.86 -14.87
C GLN A 112 3.17 -1.38 -14.59
N GLY A 113 4.07 -0.50 -15.01
CA GLY A 113 3.87 0.92 -14.85
C GLY A 113 5.12 1.69 -15.24
N PHE A 114 5.00 3.01 -15.28
CA PHE A 114 6.12 3.89 -15.55
C PHE A 114 5.97 5.25 -14.87
N LEU A 115 7.08 5.98 -14.80
CA LEU A 115 7.15 7.39 -14.42
C LEU A 115 7.69 8.19 -15.62
N LEU A 116 6.96 9.18 -16.10
CA LEU A 116 7.41 10.10 -17.13
C LEU A 116 8.48 11.05 -16.57
N MET A 117 9.62 11.14 -17.26
CA MET A 117 10.77 11.96 -16.85
C MET A 117 11.08 13.12 -17.80
N SER A 118 10.78 12.96 -19.08
CA SER A 118 11.06 13.98 -20.10
C SER A 118 10.21 13.74 -21.35
N ILE A 119 9.98 14.80 -22.11
CA ILE A 119 9.38 14.75 -23.44
C ILE A 119 10.43 15.19 -24.45
N ALA A 120 11.05 14.22 -25.12
CA ALA A 120 12.03 14.47 -26.18
C ALA A 120 11.36 14.50 -27.56
N LYS A 121 12.07 15.04 -28.57
CA LYS A 121 11.62 14.98 -29.97
C LYS A 121 11.38 13.55 -30.46
N SER A 122 12.07 12.57 -29.88
CA SER A 122 11.94 11.14 -30.18
C SER A 122 10.81 10.45 -29.42
N GLY A 123 10.08 11.15 -28.55
CA GLY A 123 9.00 10.62 -27.73
C GLY A 123 9.22 10.80 -26.23
N PHE A 124 8.39 10.13 -25.45
CA PHE A 124 8.45 10.13 -23.99
C PHE A 124 9.67 9.36 -23.48
N VAL A 125 10.36 9.93 -22.49
CA VAL A 125 11.40 9.24 -21.71
C VAL A 125 10.80 8.87 -20.37
N THR A 126 10.81 7.57 -20.06
CA THR A 126 10.17 7.03 -18.85
C THR A 126 11.13 6.17 -18.03
N GLN A 127 10.88 6.09 -16.73
CA GLN A 127 11.38 5.01 -15.88
C GLN A 127 10.28 3.95 -15.83
N ALA A 128 10.53 2.73 -16.28
CA ALA A 128 9.48 1.74 -16.47
C ALA A 128 9.86 0.37 -15.92
N VAL A 129 8.83 -0.40 -15.55
CA VAL A 129 9.01 -1.79 -15.11
C VAL A 129 9.70 -2.61 -16.20
N GLY A 130 10.78 -3.29 -15.83
CA GLY A 130 11.56 -4.14 -16.74
C GLY A 130 12.47 -3.40 -17.72
N ALA A 131 12.46 -2.06 -17.73
CA ALA A 131 13.38 -1.29 -18.58
C ALA A 131 14.84 -1.44 -18.09
N PRO A 132 15.79 -1.84 -18.95
CA PRO A 132 17.19 -2.08 -18.54
C PRO A 132 17.84 -0.88 -17.85
N ASP A 133 17.62 0.33 -18.36
CA ASP A 133 18.20 1.55 -17.79
C ASP A 133 17.60 1.88 -16.42
N THR A 134 16.31 1.61 -16.22
CA THR A 134 15.64 1.78 -14.91
C THR A 134 16.20 0.77 -13.90
N THR A 135 16.32 -0.50 -14.29
CA THR A 135 16.95 -1.54 -13.46
C THR A 135 18.38 -1.17 -13.08
N MET A 136 19.18 -0.67 -14.03
CA MET A 136 20.55 -0.25 -13.78
C MET A 136 20.61 0.91 -12.79
N MET A 137 19.79 1.94 -12.98
CA MET A 137 19.69 3.08 -12.08
C MET A 137 19.31 2.65 -10.66
N LEU A 138 18.32 1.76 -10.50
CA LEU A 138 17.90 1.25 -9.19
C LEU A 138 18.99 0.41 -8.51
N ASN A 139 19.76 -0.38 -9.28
CA ASN A 139 20.91 -1.10 -8.73
C ASN A 139 21.99 -0.15 -8.21
N VAL A 140 22.24 0.98 -8.90
CA VAL A 140 23.17 1.99 -8.39
C VAL A 140 22.60 2.66 -7.15
N LEU A 141 21.33 3.08 -7.16
CA LEU A 141 20.65 3.68 -6.02
C LEU A 141 20.78 2.81 -4.76
N ARG A 142 20.52 1.50 -4.89
CA ARG A 142 20.66 0.52 -3.80
C ARG A 142 22.00 0.62 -3.08
N THR A 143 23.11 0.78 -3.81
CA THR A 143 24.45 0.88 -3.20
C THR A 143 24.70 2.21 -2.47
N ARG A 144 23.85 3.22 -2.73
CA ARG A 144 23.94 4.55 -2.12
C ARG A 144 23.02 4.69 -0.91
N LEU A 145 22.03 3.82 -0.75
CA LEU A 145 21.12 3.80 0.39
C LEU A 145 21.84 3.37 1.68
N ALA A 146 21.68 4.17 2.74
CA ALA A 146 22.11 3.82 4.08
C ALA A 146 21.26 2.66 4.63
N PRO A 147 21.75 1.87 5.61
CA PRO A 147 20.93 0.84 6.26
C PRO A 147 19.59 1.41 6.76
N ASN A 148 18.50 0.67 6.55
CA ASN A 148 17.13 1.09 6.89
C ASN A 148 16.61 2.35 6.17
N ALA A 149 17.28 2.82 5.11
CA ALA A 149 16.76 3.92 4.30
C ALA A 149 15.37 3.60 3.77
N THR A 150 14.55 4.64 3.66
CA THR A 150 13.19 4.56 3.12
C THR A 150 13.15 5.18 1.74
N ILE A 151 12.40 4.55 0.84
CA ILE A 151 12.19 5.05 -0.52
C ILE A 151 10.74 5.42 -0.69
N PHE A 152 10.49 6.52 -1.36
CA PHE A 152 9.16 7.01 -1.66
C PHE A 152 8.98 7.24 -3.16
N LEU A 153 7.91 6.70 -3.72
CA LEU A 153 7.51 6.95 -5.10
C LEU A 153 6.42 8.02 -5.14
N ASP A 154 6.83 9.25 -5.49
CA ASP A 154 5.97 10.43 -5.50
C ASP A 154 5.27 10.61 -6.86
N SER A 155 4.08 10.04 -6.97
CA SER A 155 3.35 10.02 -8.22
C SER A 155 1.87 9.76 -8.00
N CYS A 156 1.02 10.26 -8.91
CA CYS A 156 -0.43 9.98 -8.92
C CYS A 156 -0.76 8.49 -8.91
N TYR A 157 0.15 7.62 -9.38
CA TYR A 157 -0.03 6.17 -9.43
C TYR A 157 1.23 5.36 -9.05
N GLY A 158 2.28 6.00 -8.52
CA GLY A 158 3.58 5.35 -8.27
C GLY A 158 3.50 4.11 -7.38
N GLY A 159 2.45 4.02 -6.56
CA GLY A 159 2.16 2.88 -5.68
C GLY A 159 1.40 1.72 -6.26
N VAL A 160 0.70 1.87 -7.38
CA VAL A 160 -0.31 0.87 -7.79
C VAL A 160 0.32 -0.20 -8.71
N ASN A 161 1.55 -0.57 -8.33
CA ASN A 161 2.03 -1.94 -8.07
C ASN A 161 3.19 -2.40 -8.94
N GLY A 162 3.39 -1.82 -10.12
CA GLY A 162 4.54 -2.21 -10.95
C GLY A 162 5.86 -1.66 -10.41
N MET A 163 5.95 -0.32 -10.34
CA MET A 163 7.18 0.36 -9.95
C MET A 163 7.56 0.09 -8.49
N SER A 164 6.62 0.27 -7.54
CA SER A 164 6.88 0.02 -6.12
C SER A 164 7.36 -1.42 -5.85
N LYS A 165 6.75 -2.41 -6.51
CA LYS A 165 7.17 -3.81 -6.43
C LYS A 165 8.56 -4.01 -7.00
N MET A 166 8.83 -3.53 -8.22
CA MET A 166 10.15 -3.67 -8.86
C MET A 166 11.25 -3.04 -8.01
N VAL A 167 11.03 -1.83 -7.49
CA VAL A 167 11.98 -1.17 -6.59
C VAL A 167 12.23 -2.08 -5.38
N SER A 168 11.16 -2.53 -4.71
CA SER A 168 11.27 -3.40 -3.53
C SER A 168 11.90 -4.77 -3.82
N GLU A 169 11.79 -5.31 -5.04
CA GLU A 169 12.48 -6.53 -5.46
C GLU A 169 13.99 -6.32 -5.67
N ILE A 170 14.38 -5.16 -6.23
CA ILE A 170 15.78 -4.82 -6.48
C ILE A 170 16.52 -4.52 -5.17
N MET A 171 15.84 -3.88 -4.22
CA MET A 171 16.39 -3.53 -2.90
C MET A 171 15.54 -4.11 -1.76
N PRO A 172 15.58 -5.45 -1.57
CA PRO A 172 14.69 -6.19 -0.68
C PRO A 172 14.86 -5.87 0.80
N GLU A 173 16.01 -5.29 1.18
CA GLU A 173 16.33 -4.85 2.53
C GLU A 173 15.77 -3.46 2.89
N HIS A 174 15.16 -2.76 1.92
CA HIS A 174 14.62 -1.42 2.13
C HIS A 174 13.11 -1.37 1.99
N TRP A 175 12.51 -0.46 2.76
CA TRP A 175 11.08 -0.16 2.66
C TRP A 175 10.82 0.82 1.53
N VAL A 176 9.88 0.47 0.67
CA VAL A 176 9.41 1.29 -0.43
C VAL A 176 7.97 1.67 -0.18
N PHE A 177 7.69 2.97 -0.14
CA PHE A 177 6.36 3.51 -0.03
C PHE A 177 5.93 4.07 -1.38
N GLY A 178 4.74 3.70 -1.82
CA GLY A 178 4.16 4.25 -3.03
C GLY A 178 2.66 4.22 -2.93
N GLY A 179 2.00 5.14 -3.63
CA GLY A 179 0.55 5.20 -3.62
C GLY A 179 -0.04 6.04 -4.73
N VAL A 180 -1.24 6.54 -4.45
CA VAL A 180 -1.85 7.64 -5.18
C VAL A 180 -1.58 8.91 -4.39
N VAL A 181 -0.64 9.72 -4.85
CA VAL A 181 -0.25 10.96 -4.16
C VAL A 181 -1.05 12.13 -4.74
N SER A 182 -1.73 12.89 -3.87
CA SER A 182 -2.36 14.15 -4.26
C SER A 182 -1.32 15.26 -4.41
N LEU A 183 -1.45 16.07 -5.46
CA LEU A 183 -0.59 17.25 -5.64
C LEU A 183 -0.87 18.36 -4.62
N THR A 184 -1.97 18.24 -3.89
CA THR A 184 -2.44 19.22 -2.89
C THR A 184 -2.26 18.75 -1.45
N SER A 185 -1.72 17.56 -1.22
CA SER A 185 -1.54 17.00 0.12
C SER A 185 -0.16 17.29 0.69
N ASP A 186 -0.11 17.31 2.02
CA ASP A 186 1.15 17.38 2.74
C ASP A 186 1.71 15.97 2.91
N ILE A 187 2.97 15.79 2.53
CA ILE A 187 3.71 14.54 2.73
C ILE A 187 4.58 14.70 3.97
N LYS A 188 4.49 13.73 4.89
CA LYS A 188 5.26 13.76 6.14
C LYS A 188 5.94 12.44 6.37
N THR A 189 7.19 12.49 6.80
CA THR A 189 7.83 11.35 7.44
C THR A 189 7.42 11.26 8.90
N SER A 190 7.31 10.04 9.41
CA SER A 190 7.07 9.80 10.82
C SER A 190 7.87 8.59 11.27
N ASP A 191 8.65 8.77 12.33
CA ASP A 191 9.31 7.66 13.00
C ASP A 191 8.26 6.75 13.64
N VAL A 192 8.54 5.46 13.63
CA VAL A 192 7.63 4.41 14.12
C VAL A 192 8.42 3.45 15.02
N PRO A 193 7.77 2.70 15.92
CA PRO A 193 8.48 1.97 16.99
C PRO A 193 9.20 0.68 16.52
N PHE A 194 9.38 0.47 15.21
CA PHE A 194 10.01 -0.73 14.69
C PHE A 194 11.50 -0.52 14.43
N GLY A 195 12.29 -1.59 14.56
CA GLY A 195 13.74 -1.56 14.36
C GLY A 195 14.19 -1.61 12.89
N GLY A 196 13.26 -1.63 11.93
CA GLY A 196 13.53 -1.94 10.53
C GLY A 196 13.36 -3.43 10.22
N GLY A 197 13.42 -3.79 8.94
CA GLY A 197 13.29 -5.17 8.48
C GLY A 197 11.85 -5.65 8.26
N GLU A 198 11.63 -6.96 8.38
CA GLU A 198 10.33 -7.59 8.08
C GLU A 198 9.20 -7.21 9.05
N ASP A 199 9.55 -6.89 10.30
CA ASP A 199 8.58 -6.55 11.34
C ASP A 199 7.95 -5.17 11.12
N GLY A 200 8.69 -4.25 10.49
CA GLY A 200 8.21 -2.92 10.14
C GLY A 200 9.33 -1.97 9.77
N PRO A 201 9.03 -0.85 9.09
CA PRO A 201 9.99 0.19 8.77
C PRO A 201 10.41 0.96 10.02
N VAL A 202 11.59 1.58 10.03
CA VAL A 202 11.98 2.55 11.08
C VAL A 202 11.21 3.87 10.97
N ARG A 203 10.69 4.15 9.77
CA ARG A 203 10.02 5.38 9.40
C ARG A 203 9.04 5.12 8.27
N VAL A 204 7.91 5.81 8.29
CA VAL A 204 6.94 5.77 7.21
C VAL A 204 6.77 7.13 6.56
N VAL A 205 6.33 7.12 5.31
CA VAL A 205 5.86 8.30 4.59
C VAL A 205 4.35 8.28 4.63
N THR A 206 3.76 9.41 5.00
CA THR A 206 2.32 9.59 5.18
C THR A 206 1.84 10.72 4.31
N GLU A 207 0.60 10.61 3.85
CA GLU A 207 -0.07 11.66 3.09
C GLU A 207 -1.33 12.14 3.83
N ASN A 208 -1.43 13.45 4.08
CA ASN A 208 -2.66 14.05 4.58
C ASN A 208 -3.37 14.79 3.45
N ALA A 209 -4.44 14.20 2.91
CA ALA A 209 -5.28 14.81 1.88
C ALA A 209 -6.70 15.09 2.41
N PRO A 210 -7.37 16.17 1.97
CA PRO A 210 -8.80 16.33 2.22
C PRO A 210 -9.62 15.25 1.51
N ASN A 211 -10.72 14.83 2.13
CA ASN A 211 -11.57 13.77 1.58
C ASN A 211 -12.41 14.28 0.42
N GLY A 212 -12.10 13.82 -0.79
CA GLY A 212 -13.08 13.74 -1.86
C GLY A 212 -13.24 12.28 -2.23
N VAL A 213 -14.45 11.75 -2.13
CA VAL A 213 -14.82 10.48 -2.78
C VAL A 213 -15.63 10.78 -4.03
N LEU A 214 -15.49 9.96 -5.07
CA LEU A 214 -16.31 10.09 -6.27
C LEU A 214 -17.79 10.06 -5.87
N ASP A 215 -18.56 11.04 -6.33
CA ASP A 215 -20.01 10.98 -6.17
C ASP A 215 -20.57 9.93 -7.13
N PHE A 216 -20.97 8.79 -6.58
CA PHE A 216 -21.45 7.68 -7.38
C PHE A 216 -22.74 8.01 -8.15
N HIS A 217 -23.61 8.87 -7.63
CA HIS A 217 -24.84 9.25 -8.34
C HIS A 217 -24.51 10.10 -9.56
N GLU A 218 -23.61 11.06 -9.42
CA GLU A 218 -23.17 11.91 -10.53
C GLU A 218 -22.30 11.12 -11.53
N ALA A 219 -21.45 10.22 -11.05
CA ALA A 219 -20.69 9.31 -11.92
C ALA A 219 -21.59 8.39 -12.75
N LEU A 220 -22.70 7.88 -12.17
CA LEU A 220 -23.72 7.14 -12.91
C LEU A 220 -24.43 8.01 -13.96
N ASN A 221 -24.52 9.32 -13.73
CA ASN A 221 -25.05 10.30 -14.68
C ASN A 221 -24.00 10.77 -15.71
N GLY A 222 -22.78 10.23 -15.66
CA GLY A 222 -21.70 10.51 -16.60
C GLY A 222 -20.73 11.61 -16.17
N ASP A 223 -20.90 12.20 -14.99
CA ASP A 223 -19.94 13.14 -14.40
C ASP A 223 -18.97 12.39 -13.47
N TYR A 224 -17.84 11.96 -14.05
CA TYR A 224 -16.76 11.29 -13.32
C TYR A 224 -15.82 12.25 -12.57
N THR A 225 -16.15 13.54 -12.52
CA THR A 225 -15.35 14.58 -11.86
C THR A 225 -16.02 15.12 -10.60
N ALA A 226 -17.30 14.83 -10.39
CA ALA A 226 -18.04 15.18 -9.19
C ALA A 226 -17.49 14.42 -7.97
N MET A 227 -16.99 15.19 -7.00
CA MET A 227 -16.48 14.68 -5.74
C MET A 227 -17.38 15.14 -4.59
N ARG A 228 -17.61 14.27 -3.61
CA ARG A 228 -18.30 14.59 -2.36
C ARG A 228 -17.37 14.36 -1.17
N SER A 229 -17.52 15.16 -0.12
CA SER A 229 -16.83 14.90 1.15
C SER A 229 -17.27 13.54 1.68
N GLY A 230 -16.32 12.69 2.05
CA GLY A 230 -16.68 11.39 2.59
C GLY A 230 -17.12 11.49 4.05
N GLN A 231 -17.54 10.36 4.58
CA GLN A 231 -18.14 10.26 5.90
C GLN A 231 -17.15 9.63 6.87
N ALA A 232 -17.04 10.21 8.08
CA ALA A 232 -16.29 9.64 9.19
C ALA A 232 -17.22 9.33 10.35
N ILE A 233 -16.86 8.30 11.13
CA ILE A 233 -17.51 8.02 12.40
C ILE A 233 -16.82 8.89 13.44
N GLU A 234 -17.50 9.93 13.91
CA GLU A 234 -17.02 10.71 15.05
C GLU A 234 -17.61 10.14 16.33
N PRO A 235 -16.80 9.95 17.39
CA PRO A 235 -17.35 9.60 18.70
C PRO A 235 -18.29 10.72 19.15
N ASP A 236 -19.54 10.39 19.48
CA ASP A 236 -20.43 11.34 20.13
C ASP A 236 -19.81 11.76 21.48
N PRO A 237 -19.70 13.07 21.78
CA PRO A 237 -19.17 13.55 23.05
C PRO A 237 -19.87 12.98 24.29
N SER A 238 -21.10 12.47 24.13
CA SER A 238 -21.90 11.85 25.19
C SER A 238 -21.76 10.33 25.29
N GLY A 239 -21.08 9.67 24.35
CA GLY A 239 -20.75 8.24 24.37
C GLY A 239 -21.91 7.27 24.11
N SER A 240 -23.14 7.74 23.86
CA SER A 240 -24.32 6.89 23.64
C SER A 240 -24.64 6.57 22.19
N SER A 241 -24.06 7.31 21.25
CA SER A 241 -24.23 7.14 19.79
C SER A 241 -22.90 7.40 19.09
N ALA A 242 -22.79 7.06 17.81
CA ALA A 242 -21.74 7.59 16.96
C ALA A 242 -22.44 8.23 15.77
N GLU A 243 -22.22 9.52 15.55
CA GLU A 243 -22.79 10.21 14.39
C GLU A 243 -21.86 10.01 13.20
N VAL A 244 -22.43 9.63 12.05
CA VAL A 244 -21.70 9.60 10.80
C VAL A 244 -21.71 11.02 10.25
N ALA A 245 -20.62 11.75 10.49
CA ALA A 245 -20.48 13.13 10.05
C ALA A 245 -19.83 13.17 8.65
N VAL A 246 -20.33 14.09 7.81
CA VAL A 246 -19.64 14.46 6.58
C VAL A 246 -18.42 15.28 6.98
N THR A 247 -17.24 14.84 6.57
CA THR A 247 -16.00 15.52 6.93
C THR A 247 -15.11 15.72 5.71
N ASP A 248 -14.48 16.89 5.66
CA ASP A 248 -13.40 17.17 4.72
C ASP A 248 -12.09 16.52 5.17
N ALA A 249 -12.02 16.01 6.40
CA ALA A 249 -10.85 15.37 6.98
C ALA A 249 -10.94 13.85 6.86
N TYR A 250 -10.53 13.31 5.70
CA TYR A 250 -10.18 11.89 5.62
C TYR A 250 -8.69 11.77 5.41
N MET A 251 -8.02 11.57 6.52
CA MET A 251 -6.63 11.14 6.63
C MET A 251 -6.50 9.65 6.31
N GLY A 252 -7.28 9.16 5.35
CA GLY A 252 -7.11 7.81 4.86
C GLY A 252 -5.81 7.77 4.09
N GLU A 253 -4.90 6.95 4.58
CA GLU A 253 -3.62 6.73 3.95
C GLU A 253 -3.81 6.29 2.50
N ARG A 254 -3.02 6.88 1.60
CA ARG A 254 -3.03 6.60 0.16
C ARG A 254 -1.75 5.91 -0.30
N LEU A 255 -0.87 5.59 0.64
CA LEU A 255 0.39 4.90 0.45
C LEU A 255 0.37 3.47 1.00
N LEU A 256 0.99 2.56 0.24
CA LEU A 256 1.28 1.18 0.64
C LEU A 256 2.77 1.04 0.93
N GLY A 257 3.10 0.24 1.93
CA GLY A 257 4.48 -0.19 2.18
C GLY A 257 4.79 -1.49 1.45
N PHE A 258 5.93 -1.54 0.78
CA PHE A 258 6.49 -2.72 0.14
C PHE A 258 7.84 -3.08 0.77
N TYR A 259 8.06 -4.37 1.01
CA TYR A 259 9.31 -4.89 1.55
C TYR A 259 9.61 -6.27 0.97
N GLY A 260 10.81 -6.45 0.41
CA GLY A 260 11.22 -7.69 -0.24
C GLY A 260 10.35 -8.07 -1.46
N GLY A 261 9.87 -7.09 -2.22
CA GLY A 261 8.97 -7.29 -3.36
C GLY A 261 7.52 -7.61 -3.00
N GLN A 262 7.17 -7.60 -1.71
CA GLN A 262 5.83 -7.92 -1.24
C GLN A 262 5.12 -6.66 -0.75
N ASN A 263 3.85 -6.51 -1.13
CA ASN A 263 2.96 -5.53 -0.52
C ASN A 263 2.72 -5.93 0.95
N ARG A 264 3.07 -5.05 1.87
CA ARG A 264 2.95 -5.25 3.32
C ARG A 264 1.79 -4.46 3.94
N GLY A 265 0.91 -3.86 3.13
CA GLY A 265 -0.30 -3.17 3.58
C GLY A 265 -0.18 -1.65 3.61
N PRO A 266 -1.27 -0.96 4.02
CA PRO A 266 -1.33 0.50 4.11
C PRO A 266 -0.44 1.04 5.23
N VAL A 267 0.12 2.24 5.01
CA VAL A 267 1.06 2.86 5.96
C VAL A 267 0.46 3.05 7.37
N THR A 268 -0.85 3.26 7.48
CA THR A 268 -1.56 3.39 8.77
C THR A 268 -1.28 2.25 9.75
N GLN A 269 -1.02 1.04 9.25
CA GLN A 269 -0.74 -0.14 10.08
C GLN A 269 0.54 0.02 10.93
N TRP A 270 1.51 0.78 10.44
CA TRP A 270 2.76 1.06 11.18
C TRP A 270 2.70 2.39 11.92
N LEU A 271 1.91 3.36 11.45
CA LEU A 271 1.65 4.60 12.18
C LEU A 271 0.87 4.38 13.48
N LYS A 272 -0.05 3.43 13.45
CA LYS A 272 -0.97 3.14 14.55
C LYS A 272 -0.78 1.69 15.00
N PRO A 273 0.39 1.33 15.54
CA PRO A 273 0.63 -0.04 15.99
C PRO A 273 -0.23 -0.36 17.23
N SER A 274 -0.29 -1.64 17.56
CA SER A 274 -0.85 -2.10 18.83
C SER A 274 -0.06 -1.59 20.05
N ASN A 275 -0.64 -1.71 21.25
CA ASN A 275 -0.03 -1.34 22.53
C ASN A 275 1.36 -1.96 22.75
N ASN A 276 1.58 -3.19 22.27
CA ASN A 276 2.87 -3.87 22.36
C ASN A 276 3.74 -3.69 21.10
N SER A 277 3.51 -2.60 20.36
CA SER A 277 4.27 -2.21 19.15
C SER A 277 4.29 -3.28 18.06
N GLN A 278 3.24 -4.09 17.96
CA GLN A 278 3.06 -5.07 16.89
C GLN A 278 2.05 -4.59 15.86
N VAL A 279 2.24 -5.00 14.60
CA VAL A 279 1.31 -4.65 13.51
C VAL A 279 0.05 -5.52 13.60
N ILE A 280 -1.12 -4.88 13.57
CA ILE A 280 -2.40 -5.58 13.48
C ILE A 280 -2.66 -5.95 12.01
N ARG A 281 -2.83 -7.25 11.74
CA ARG A 281 -3.00 -7.81 10.38
C ARG A 281 -4.07 -8.89 10.37
N THR A 282 -4.65 -9.18 9.21
CA THR A 282 -5.57 -10.31 9.05
C THR A 282 -4.93 -11.60 9.58
N GLY A 283 -5.69 -12.34 10.38
CA GLY A 283 -5.30 -13.61 10.99
C GLY A 283 -4.63 -13.49 12.37
N VAL A 284 -4.18 -12.30 12.79
CA VAL A 284 -3.59 -12.15 14.12
C VAL A 284 -4.66 -12.18 15.20
N ARG A 285 -4.29 -12.69 16.37
CA ARG A 285 -5.09 -12.61 17.58
C ARG A 285 -4.75 -11.33 18.32
N VAL A 286 -5.77 -10.68 18.86
CA VAL A 286 -5.61 -9.47 19.67
C VAL A 286 -6.30 -9.63 21.02
N ARG A 287 -5.86 -8.84 21.99
CA ARG A 287 -6.51 -8.69 23.28
C ARG A 287 -6.73 -7.21 23.57
N VAL A 288 -7.93 -6.86 24.00
CA VAL A 288 -8.27 -5.53 24.48
C VAL A 288 -7.56 -5.30 25.81
N VAL A 289 -6.71 -4.27 25.89
CA VAL A 289 -6.01 -3.90 27.13
C VAL A 289 -6.66 -2.73 27.85
N GLU A 290 -7.30 -1.84 27.10
CA GLU A 290 -8.11 -0.73 27.57
C GLU A 290 -9.43 -0.75 26.81
N GLU A 291 -10.53 -0.35 27.46
CA GLU A 291 -11.82 -0.31 26.79
C GLU A 291 -11.74 0.49 25.48
N LEU A 292 -12.35 -0.05 24.41
CA LEU A 292 -12.43 0.62 23.12
C LEU A 292 -13.84 0.52 22.57
N LEU A 293 -14.20 1.47 21.71
CA LEU A 293 -15.44 1.39 20.93
C LEU A 293 -15.15 0.69 19.60
N ALA A 294 -15.89 -0.39 19.36
CA ALA A 294 -15.97 -1.05 18.07
C ALA A 294 -17.36 -0.80 17.45
N TYR A 295 -17.51 -0.95 16.14
CA TYR A 295 -18.73 -0.54 15.44
C TYR A 295 -19.34 -1.71 14.68
N LYS A 296 -20.63 -1.95 14.92
CA LYS A 296 -21.44 -2.85 14.12
C LYS A 296 -22.17 -2.04 13.06
N PHE A 297 -22.12 -2.51 11.82
CA PHE A 297 -22.84 -1.92 10.70
C PHE A 297 -24.01 -2.81 10.30
N GLU A 298 -25.19 -2.22 10.13
CA GLU A 298 -26.37 -2.94 9.66
C GLU A 298 -27.09 -2.12 8.58
N PHE A 299 -27.64 -2.80 7.57
CA PHE A 299 -28.45 -2.16 6.54
C PHE A 299 -29.93 -2.29 6.90
N TYR A 300 -30.58 -1.14 7.05
CA TYR A 300 -32.02 -1.01 7.20
C TYR A 300 -32.65 -0.40 5.94
N SER A 301 -33.98 -0.34 5.90
CA SER A 301 -34.73 0.15 4.74
C SER A 301 -34.44 1.60 4.35
N ASP A 302 -33.90 2.38 5.28
CA ASP A 302 -33.58 3.81 5.18
C ASP A 302 -32.07 4.10 5.12
N GLY A 303 -31.21 3.09 5.26
CA GLY A 303 -29.77 3.26 5.06
C GLY A 303 -28.88 2.33 5.88
N LEU A 304 -27.62 2.75 6.00
CA LEU A 304 -26.61 2.10 6.84
C LEU A 304 -26.71 2.68 8.26
N GLU A 305 -27.03 1.84 9.24
CA GLU A 305 -26.96 2.20 10.66
C GLU A 305 -25.64 1.72 11.28
N THR A 306 -25.13 2.51 12.23
CA THR A 306 -23.87 2.24 12.93
C THR A 306 -24.14 2.15 14.43
N PHE A 307 -23.80 1.02 15.04
CA PHE A 307 -23.98 0.78 16.48
C PHE A 307 -22.63 0.73 17.19
N PRO A 308 -22.32 1.70 18.06
CA PRO A 308 -21.14 1.62 18.91
C PRO A 308 -21.31 0.49 19.91
N THR A 309 -20.29 -0.36 20.02
CA THR A 309 -20.25 -1.53 20.90
C THR A 309 -18.99 -1.45 21.76
N PRO A 310 -19.11 -1.14 23.07
CA PRO A 310 -17.97 -1.11 23.97
C PRO A 310 -17.34 -2.48 24.16
N MET A 311 -16.04 -2.57 23.88
CA MET A 311 -15.23 -3.77 24.06
C MET A 311 -14.43 -3.63 25.35
N PRO A 312 -14.76 -4.37 26.43
CA PRO A 312 -14.07 -4.26 27.70
C PRO A 312 -12.66 -4.87 27.65
N ALA A 313 -11.79 -4.37 28.53
CA ALA A 313 -10.46 -4.93 28.73
C ALA A 313 -10.51 -6.44 29.07
N GLY A 314 -9.56 -7.19 28.52
CA GLY A 314 -9.45 -8.64 28.66
C GLY A 314 -10.18 -9.45 27.56
N MET A 315 -11.03 -8.82 26.75
CA MET A 315 -11.62 -9.51 25.60
C MET A 315 -10.55 -9.88 24.58
N ASN A 316 -10.59 -11.12 24.11
CA ASN A 316 -9.75 -11.55 23.00
C ASN A 316 -10.54 -11.46 21.70
N GLY A 317 -9.86 -11.26 20.58
CA GLY A 317 -10.46 -11.27 19.26
C GLY A 317 -9.51 -11.76 18.19
N THR A 318 -10.09 -12.05 17.04
CA THR A 318 -9.35 -12.42 15.83
C THR A 318 -9.59 -11.36 14.77
N VAL A 319 -8.52 -10.81 14.21
CA VAL A 319 -8.61 -9.90 13.07
C VAL A 319 -8.97 -10.72 11.85
N VAL A 320 -10.18 -10.58 11.34
CA VAL A 320 -10.67 -11.39 10.21
C VAL A 320 -10.42 -10.71 8.87
N PHE A 321 -10.31 -9.39 8.86
CA PHE A 321 -10.08 -8.61 7.66
C PHE A 321 -9.49 -7.26 8.07
N MET A 322 -8.39 -6.87 7.46
CA MET A 322 -8.05 -5.45 7.43
C MET A 322 -8.96 -4.82 6.41
N MET A 323 -9.57 -3.69 6.73
CA MET A 323 -10.12 -2.83 5.70
C MET A 323 -8.92 -2.37 4.89
N ASN A 324 -8.61 -3.13 3.84
CA ASN A 324 -7.72 -2.90 2.70
C ASN A 324 -8.32 -3.65 1.50
N VAL A 325 -8.49 -2.98 0.35
CA VAL A 325 -9.09 -3.62 -0.83
C VAL A 325 -7.98 -4.04 -1.78
N GLY A 326 -7.42 -5.23 -1.55
CA GLY A 326 -6.35 -5.78 -2.38
C GLY A 326 -5.11 -4.88 -2.40
N LYS A 327 -4.84 -4.27 -3.55
CA LYS A 327 -3.73 -3.34 -3.75
C LYS A 327 -4.15 -1.86 -3.72
N VAL A 328 -5.35 -1.58 -3.21
CA VAL A 328 -5.92 -0.23 -3.08
C VAL A 328 -5.85 0.21 -1.62
N VAL A 329 -5.41 1.43 -1.43
CA VAL A 329 -5.13 2.01 -0.11
C VAL A 329 -6.40 2.53 0.54
N ASN A 330 -6.48 2.45 1.87
CA ASN A 330 -7.64 2.89 2.64
C ASN A 330 -7.30 3.05 4.14
N SER A 331 -8.34 3.21 4.96
CA SER A 331 -8.30 3.62 6.37
C SER A 331 -7.40 2.80 7.30
N GLY A 332 -6.94 1.61 6.89
CA GLY A 332 -6.14 0.72 7.74
C GLY A 332 -6.87 0.18 8.97
N SER A 333 -8.19 0.42 9.06
CA SER A 333 -9.05 -0.12 10.12
C SER A 333 -9.19 -1.63 10.00
N ALA A 334 -9.63 -2.30 11.07
CA ALA A 334 -9.75 -3.75 11.10
C ALA A 334 -11.20 -4.18 11.35
N VAL A 335 -11.62 -5.28 10.73
CA VAL A 335 -12.77 -6.05 11.18
C VAL A 335 -12.24 -7.13 12.13
N ILE A 336 -12.74 -7.10 13.35
CA ILE A 336 -12.36 -8.00 14.43
C ILE A 336 -13.60 -8.73 14.93
N VAL A 337 -13.47 -10.05 15.12
CA VAL A 337 -14.48 -10.86 15.80
C VAL A 337 -13.96 -11.14 17.21
N PHE A 338 -14.64 -10.59 18.22
CA PHE A 338 -14.26 -10.80 19.62
C PHE A 338 -14.93 -12.04 20.20
N ASP A 339 -14.21 -12.77 21.03
CA ASP A 339 -14.70 -13.91 21.77
C ASP A 339 -15.60 -13.42 22.91
N LEU A 340 -16.78 -14.03 23.06
CA LEU A 340 -17.60 -13.76 24.23
C LEU A 340 -17.01 -14.47 25.46
N PRO A 341 -17.06 -13.83 26.64
CA PRO A 341 -16.65 -14.48 27.87
C PRO A 341 -17.44 -15.78 28.09
N ALA A 342 -16.79 -16.83 28.59
CA ALA A 342 -17.45 -18.11 28.90
C ALA A 342 -18.63 -17.96 29.91
N SER A 343 -18.66 -16.85 30.66
CA SER A 343 -19.76 -16.49 31.57
C SER A 343 -21.00 -15.93 30.86
N TRP A 344 -20.90 -15.56 29.58
CA TRP A 344 -22.02 -15.06 28.78
C TRP A 344 -22.82 -16.24 28.23
N THR A 345 -23.92 -16.56 28.92
CA THR A 345 -24.79 -17.70 28.61
C THR A 345 -25.87 -17.40 27.56
N LYS A 346 -26.00 -16.13 27.15
CA LYS A 346 -26.90 -15.70 26.06
C LYS A 346 -26.24 -14.56 25.27
N SER A 347 -25.90 -14.81 24.01
CA SER A 347 -25.89 -13.75 22.99
C SER A 347 -27.19 -13.89 22.21
N TYR A 348 -27.88 -12.78 21.96
CA TYR A 348 -29.19 -12.86 21.30
C TYR A 348 -29.08 -13.37 19.85
N ASP A 349 -27.91 -13.24 19.19
CA ASP A 349 -27.75 -13.65 17.77
C ASP A 349 -26.33 -14.11 17.32
N GLY A 350 -25.35 -14.33 18.22
CA GLY A 350 -23.91 -14.42 17.84
C GLY A 350 -23.14 -15.73 18.15
N GLY A 351 -23.75 -16.70 18.83
CA GLY A 351 -23.01 -17.85 19.35
C GLY A 351 -21.99 -17.44 20.42
N LEU A 352 -20.76 -17.95 20.35
CA LEU A 352 -19.64 -17.67 21.28
C LEU A 352 -18.83 -16.40 20.92
N SER A 353 -19.32 -15.54 20.02
CA SER A 353 -18.59 -14.34 19.55
C SER A 353 -19.48 -13.11 19.37
N THR A 354 -18.88 -11.92 19.25
CA THR A 354 -19.58 -10.65 18.97
C THR A 354 -20.10 -10.54 17.53
N GLY A 355 -19.72 -11.45 16.63
CA GLY A 355 -19.78 -11.21 15.19
C GLY A 355 -18.72 -10.18 14.74
N PRO A 356 -18.71 -9.81 13.44
CA PRO A 356 -17.73 -8.88 12.89
C PRO A 356 -18.01 -7.45 13.36
N LEU A 357 -17.01 -6.83 13.98
CA LEU A 357 -17.04 -5.42 14.38
C LEU A 357 -15.89 -4.67 13.72
N VAL A 358 -16.15 -3.45 13.26
CA VAL A 358 -15.11 -2.56 12.74
C VAL A 358 -14.45 -1.82 13.89
N VAL A 359 -13.13 -1.87 13.92
CA VAL A 359 -12.26 -1.22 14.91
C VAL A 359 -11.37 -0.23 14.17
N ALA A 360 -11.51 1.05 14.54
CA ALA A 360 -10.76 2.13 13.93
C ALA A 360 -9.27 2.05 14.30
N ALA A 361 -8.39 2.36 13.35
CA ALA A 361 -6.93 2.27 13.54
C ALA A 361 -6.42 3.11 14.72
N ASP A 362 -7.03 4.27 15.01
CA ASP A 362 -6.65 5.13 16.15
C ASP A 362 -6.85 4.48 17.52
N THR A 363 -7.64 3.41 17.59
CA THR A 363 -7.88 2.63 18.81
C THR A 363 -6.98 1.40 18.91
N PHE A 364 -6.09 1.14 17.93
CA PHE A 364 -5.19 -0.02 17.98
C PHE A 364 -4.24 0.01 19.18
N LYS A 365 -3.89 1.20 19.69
CA LYS A 365 -3.17 1.38 20.96
C LYS A 365 -3.88 0.75 22.18
N ASN A 366 -5.19 0.46 22.09
CA ASN A 366 -5.97 -0.22 23.13
C ASN A 366 -6.02 -1.75 22.92
N LEU A 367 -5.32 -2.27 21.92
CA LEU A 367 -5.18 -3.68 21.61
C LEU A 367 -3.73 -4.12 21.79
N GLU A 368 -3.50 -5.37 22.19
CA GLU A 368 -2.21 -6.06 22.07
C GLU A 368 -2.33 -7.22 21.10
N VAL A 369 -1.35 -7.40 20.23
CA VAL A 369 -1.24 -8.65 19.46
C VAL A 369 -0.77 -9.75 20.40
N VAL A 370 -1.50 -10.86 20.44
CA VAL A 370 -1.22 -11.99 21.32
C VAL A 370 -0.92 -13.24 20.48
N PRO A 371 -0.17 -14.21 21.03
CA PRO A 371 0.04 -15.48 20.35
C PRO A 371 -1.30 -16.11 19.93
N PRO A 372 -1.32 -16.89 18.83
CA PRO A 372 -2.47 -17.74 18.54
C PRO A 372 -2.80 -18.56 19.78
N LEU A 373 -4.08 -18.81 20.04
CA LEU A 373 -4.44 -19.85 21.00
C LEU A 373 -3.61 -21.08 20.63
N ALA A 374 -2.87 -21.63 21.60
CA ALA A 374 -2.26 -22.93 21.41
C ALA A 374 -3.37 -23.80 20.85
N SER A 375 -3.20 -24.26 19.60
CA SER A 375 -4.18 -25.14 18.98
C SER A 375 -4.50 -26.18 20.04
N PRO A 376 -5.77 -26.37 20.45
CA PRO A 376 -6.10 -27.41 21.41
C PRO A 376 -5.40 -28.63 20.88
N ALA A 377 -4.43 -29.18 21.64
CA ALA A 377 -3.52 -30.22 21.21
C ALA A 377 -4.30 -31.11 20.26
N ALA A 378 -3.88 -31.10 18.98
CA ALA A 378 -4.60 -31.66 17.84
C ALA A 378 -5.48 -32.77 18.36
N TRP A 379 -6.82 -32.58 18.35
CA TRP A 379 -7.79 -33.57 18.83
C TRP A 379 -7.18 -34.92 18.55
N GLU A 380 -6.62 -35.56 19.58
CA GLU A 380 -5.89 -36.80 19.36
C GLU A 380 -6.94 -37.65 18.67
N THR A 381 -6.63 -38.05 17.44
CA THR A 381 -7.47 -38.96 16.67
C THR A 381 -7.89 -40.00 17.70
N PRO A 382 -9.20 -40.15 18.00
CA PRO A 382 -9.61 -41.12 19.00
C PRO A 382 -8.90 -42.42 18.66
N PRO A 383 -8.22 -43.08 19.63
CA PRO A 383 -7.43 -44.26 19.32
C PRO A 383 -8.31 -45.17 18.46
N ALA A 384 -7.77 -45.55 17.30
CA ALA A 384 -8.53 -46.29 16.30
C ALA A 384 -9.26 -47.43 17.03
N PRO A 385 -10.57 -47.63 16.79
CA PRO A 385 -11.28 -48.72 17.42
C PRO A 385 -10.50 -50.02 17.17
N PRO A 386 -10.40 -50.91 18.16
CA PRO A 386 -9.60 -52.12 18.02
C PRO A 386 -9.97 -52.83 16.73
N ALA A 387 -8.97 -53.17 15.94
CA ALA A 387 -9.14 -53.79 14.63
C ALA A 387 -10.12 -54.96 14.76
N MET A 388 -11.19 -54.94 13.96
CA MET A 388 -12.07 -56.10 13.87
C MET A 388 -11.24 -57.31 13.44
N PRO A 389 -11.48 -58.50 14.04
CA PRO A 389 -10.80 -59.71 13.61
C PRO A 389 -11.05 -59.94 12.11
N PRO A 390 -10.03 -60.42 11.37
CA PRO A 390 -10.17 -60.63 9.95
C PRO A 390 -11.34 -61.57 9.67
N PRO A 391 -12.14 -61.32 8.62
CA PRO A 391 -13.21 -62.22 8.25
C PRO A 391 -12.63 -63.61 7.94
N PRO A 392 -13.35 -64.70 8.27
CA PRO A 392 -12.89 -66.06 8.00
C PRO A 392 -12.61 -66.22 6.51
N GLN A 393 -11.45 -66.80 6.20
CA GLN A 393 -11.06 -67.07 4.82
C GLN A 393 -12.05 -68.05 4.20
N VAL A 394 -12.82 -67.55 3.24
CA VAL A 394 -13.60 -68.37 2.32
C VAL A 394 -12.64 -68.86 1.25
N GLU A 395 -12.41 -70.17 1.18
CA GLU A 395 -11.66 -70.79 0.09
C GLU A 395 -12.35 -70.51 -1.25
N THR A 396 -11.69 -69.76 -2.13
CA THR A 396 -12.11 -69.56 -3.51
C THR A 396 -11.91 -70.84 -4.33
N PRO A 397 -12.92 -71.32 -5.08
CA PRO A 397 -12.77 -72.45 -6.00
C PRO A 397 -11.93 -72.05 -7.24
N PRO A 398 -11.35 -73.03 -7.97
CA PRO A 398 -10.43 -72.76 -9.07
C PRO A 398 -11.15 -72.12 -10.28
N ALA A 399 -10.41 -71.24 -10.96
CA ALA A 399 -10.86 -70.42 -12.08
C ALA A 399 -11.20 -71.25 -13.33
N PRO A 400 -12.28 -70.89 -14.08
CA PRO A 400 -12.47 -71.37 -15.43
C PRO A 400 -11.81 -70.44 -16.47
N ASP A 401 -11.52 -71.06 -17.61
CA ASP A 401 -10.64 -70.64 -18.69
C ASP A 401 -10.94 -69.30 -19.39
N ALA A 402 -9.86 -68.81 -20.00
CA ALA A 402 -9.72 -67.60 -20.78
C ALA A 402 -10.76 -67.45 -21.92
N LEU A 403 -11.43 -66.29 -21.95
CA LEU A 403 -12.08 -65.74 -23.13
C LEU A 403 -11.66 -64.27 -23.31
N SER A 404 -10.91 -64.05 -24.39
CA SER A 404 -10.67 -62.86 -25.23
C SER A 404 -10.35 -61.49 -24.59
N PRO A 405 -9.33 -60.76 -25.10
CA PRO A 405 -8.98 -59.44 -24.60
C PRO A 405 -9.99 -58.37 -25.04
N PRO A 406 -10.33 -57.39 -24.19
CA PRO A 406 -11.14 -56.25 -24.58
C PRO A 406 -10.32 -55.28 -25.46
N THR A 407 -10.99 -54.75 -26.48
CA THR A 407 -10.53 -53.70 -27.38
C THR A 407 -10.26 -52.40 -26.60
N PRO A 408 -9.18 -51.65 -26.87
CA PRO A 408 -8.90 -50.40 -26.16
C PRO A 408 -9.93 -49.30 -26.51
N PRO A 409 -10.25 -48.40 -25.56
CA PRO A 409 -11.16 -47.30 -25.82
C PRO A 409 -10.57 -46.31 -26.83
N GLN A 410 -11.39 -45.88 -27.78
CA GLN A 410 -11.05 -44.86 -28.76
C GLN A 410 -10.89 -43.50 -28.05
N THR A 411 -9.74 -42.87 -28.25
CA THR A 411 -9.45 -41.50 -27.84
C THR A 411 -10.31 -40.55 -28.66
N GLU A 412 -11.25 -39.84 -28.03
CA GLU A 412 -11.94 -38.71 -28.67
C GLU A 412 -10.92 -37.58 -28.89
N VAL A 413 -10.65 -37.30 -30.17
CA VAL A 413 -9.85 -36.16 -30.60
C VAL A 413 -10.78 -34.95 -30.67
N PHE A 414 -10.63 -34.02 -29.72
CA PHE A 414 -11.30 -32.72 -29.80
C PHE A 414 -10.69 -31.89 -30.96
N PRO A 415 -11.51 -31.26 -31.81
CA PRO A 415 -11.01 -30.34 -32.82
C PRO A 415 -10.41 -29.07 -32.18
N PRO A 416 -9.43 -28.43 -32.83
CA PRO A 416 -8.83 -27.20 -32.33
C PRO A 416 -9.86 -26.05 -32.29
N PRO A 417 -9.69 -25.08 -31.38
CA PRO A 417 -10.57 -23.92 -31.28
C PRO A 417 -10.53 -23.07 -32.56
N MET A 418 -11.69 -22.56 -32.97
CA MET A 418 -11.80 -21.62 -34.09
C MET A 418 -11.08 -20.31 -33.77
N PRO A 419 -10.43 -19.67 -34.75
CA PRO A 419 -9.89 -18.32 -34.58
C PRO A 419 -11.02 -17.30 -34.37
N PRO A 420 -10.78 -16.22 -33.61
CA PRO A 420 -11.77 -15.18 -33.36
C PRO A 420 -12.18 -14.51 -34.68
N GLN A 421 -13.49 -14.33 -34.86
CA GLN A 421 -14.04 -13.56 -35.97
C GLN A 421 -13.69 -12.08 -35.77
N THR A 422 -13.01 -11.49 -36.74
CA THR A 422 -12.73 -10.06 -36.79
C THR A 422 -14.04 -9.31 -37.04
N GLU A 423 -14.54 -8.57 -36.05
CA GLU A 423 -15.62 -7.61 -36.27
C GLU A 423 -15.10 -6.47 -37.15
N VAL A 424 -15.68 -6.36 -38.34
CA VAL A 424 -15.46 -5.25 -39.26
C VAL A 424 -16.38 -4.11 -38.83
N PHE A 425 -15.82 -3.09 -38.19
CA PHE A 425 -16.54 -1.85 -37.91
C PHE A 425 -16.85 -1.10 -39.22
N PRO A 426 -18.08 -0.59 -39.41
CA PRO A 426 -18.41 0.27 -40.54
C PRO A 426 -17.68 1.63 -40.42
N PRO A 427 -17.33 2.27 -41.55
CA PRO A 427 -16.62 3.55 -41.53
C PRO A 427 -17.48 4.68 -40.95
N PRO A 428 -16.85 5.69 -40.31
CA PRO A 428 -17.56 6.83 -39.74
C PRO A 428 -18.23 7.67 -40.83
N MET A 429 -19.46 8.12 -40.57
CA MET A 429 -20.15 9.08 -41.42
C MET A 429 -19.46 10.46 -41.39
N PRO A 430 -19.44 11.19 -42.51
CA PRO A 430 -18.85 12.52 -42.57
C PRO A 430 -19.67 13.54 -41.76
N PRO A 431 -18.99 14.56 -41.19
CA PRO A 431 -19.62 15.57 -40.35
C PRO A 431 -20.58 16.47 -41.15
N GLN A 432 -21.70 16.84 -40.50
CA GLN A 432 -22.64 17.87 -40.97
C GLN A 432 -22.16 19.27 -40.61
#